data_AF-Q7PUB3-F1
#
_entry.id   AF-Q7PUB3-F1
#
_cell.length_a   1.000
_cell.length_b   1.000
_cell.length_c   1.000
_cell.angle_alpha   90.00
_cell.angle_beta   90.00
_cell.angle_gamma   90.00
#
_symmetry.space_group_name_H-M   'P 1'
#
loop_
_entity.id
_entity.type
_entity.pdbx_description
1 polymer ?
#
loop_
_entity_poly.entity_id
_entity_poly.type
_entity_poly.pdbx_seq_one_letter_code
_entity_poly.pdbx_strand_id
1 'polypeptide(L)'
;MNFLSLKYHLRWQTADQTLDYKLAVRCCVYFQLLPPVVYSNARILRAYCQLDSLIMIVYVIVIIASVIQLHAAVIRDAVMELFPFSDDSDTTTAPTMTYGANPVPYVTRDFWSALPPKRIEHFAGPIPYVIIHHSYRPAACYNGLQCIAAMQSMQKMHQDERQWNDIGYSFAVGGDGHVYQGRGFNVIGAHAPRYNNRSVGICLIGDWVADLPPKNMLTAAQNLIEYGVRNGLIAQNYTLLGHRQVRTTECPGDRLFEEIKTWPHFDPMTDIVDQNSV
;
A
#
# COMPACT_ATOMS: atom_id res chain seq x y z
N MET A 1 -66.73 -17.19 -18.25
CA MET A 1 -67.86 -18.02 -18.74
C MET A 1 -67.26 -19.27 -19.37
N ASN A 2 -67.18 -20.38 -18.64
CA ASN A 2 -68.05 -21.58 -18.71
C ASN A 2 -67.23 -22.76 -19.30
N PHE A 3 -66.71 -23.68 -18.47
CA PHE A 3 -67.31 -24.92 -17.93
C PHE A 3 -67.46 -26.06 -18.96
N LEU A 4 -66.71 -27.15 -18.75
CA LEU A 4 -67.07 -28.58 -18.96
C LEU A 4 -65.81 -29.42 -18.61
N SER A 5 -65.61 -29.81 -17.36
CA SER A 5 -66.03 -31.10 -16.78
C SER A 5 -65.46 -32.33 -17.53
N LEU A 6 -64.35 -32.86 -17.04
CA LEU A 6 -64.13 -34.30 -17.03
C LEU A 6 -63.42 -34.71 -15.73
N LYS A 7 -64.23 -35.01 -14.71
CA LYS A 7 -63.83 -35.80 -13.55
C LYS A 7 -63.63 -37.24 -14.02
N TYR A 8 -62.40 -37.74 -14.02
CA TYR A 8 -62.14 -39.16 -13.81
C TYR A 8 -61.36 -39.32 -12.52
N HIS A 9 -62.08 -39.81 -11.51
CA HIS A 9 -61.59 -40.15 -10.20
C HIS A 9 -61.40 -41.67 -10.18
N LEU A 10 -60.16 -42.15 -10.07
CA LEU A 10 -59.88 -43.52 -9.63
C LEU A 10 -58.56 -43.55 -8.86
N ARG A 11 -58.73 -43.53 -7.53
CA ARG A 11 -57.94 -44.20 -6.48
C ARG A 11 -56.42 -44.26 -6.63
N TRP A 12 -55.72 -43.48 -5.80
CA TRP A 12 -54.47 -43.92 -5.17
C TRP A 12 -54.47 -43.51 -3.69
N GLN A 13 -54.65 -44.50 -2.82
CA GLN A 13 -54.40 -44.39 -1.38
C GLN A 13 -52.89 -44.56 -1.16
N THR A 14 -52.24 -43.59 -0.52
CA THR A 14 -51.28 -43.70 0.60
C THR A 14 -50.56 -42.36 0.81
N ALA A 15 -50.26 -42.02 2.06
CA ALA A 15 -49.96 -40.67 2.55
C ALA A 15 -48.58 -40.07 2.18
N ASP A 16 -47.89 -40.57 1.13
CA ASP A 16 -46.52 -40.16 0.79
C ASP A 16 -46.42 -39.17 -0.42
N GLN A 17 -47.51 -38.96 -1.16
CA GLN A 17 -47.47 -38.21 -2.43
C GLN A 17 -47.53 -36.68 -2.32
N THR A 18 -47.79 -36.11 -1.14
CA THR A 18 -47.90 -34.64 -0.99
C THR A 18 -46.55 -33.94 -0.91
N LEU A 19 -45.50 -34.63 -0.45
CA LEU A 19 -44.13 -34.10 -0.39
C LEU A 19 -43.48 -34.10 -1.78
N ASP A 20 -43.71 -35.15 -2.58
CA ASP A 20 -43.15 -35.27 -3.93
C ASP A 20 -43.78 -34.28 -4.92
N TYR A 21 -45.06 -33.91 -4.76
CA TYR A 21 -45.70 -32.92 -5.65
C TYR A 21 -45.11 -31.51 -5.44
N LYS A 22 -44.88 -31.09 -4.19
CA LYS A 22 -44.25 -29.80 -3.89
C LYS A 22 -42.79 -29.74 -4.34
N LEU A 23 -42.09 -30.88 -4.32
CA LEU A 23 -40.72 -30.99 -4.81
C LEU A 23 -40.67 -30.96 -6.34
N ALA A 24 -41.57 -31.70 -7.01
CA ALA A 24 -41.71 -31.70 -8.47
C ALA A 24 -42.01 -30.30 -9.04
N VAL A 25 -42.86 -29.52 -8.37
CA VAL A 25 -43.17 -28.13 -8.76
C VAL A 25 -41.94 -27.20 -8.63
N ARG A 26 -40.97 -27.52 -7.77
CA ARG A 26 -39.70 -26.75 -7.66
C ARG A 26 -38.68 -27.10 -8.76
N CYS A 27 -38.74 -28.30 -9.33
CA CYS A 27 -37.83 -28.76 -10.39
C CYS A 27 -38.42 -28.54 -11.80
N CYS A 28 -39.44 -27.67 -11.93
CA CYS A 28 -40.37 -27.64 -13.06
C CYS A 28 -39.82 -27.20 -14.42
N VAL A 29 -38.57 -26.70 -14.52
CA VAL A 29 -38.06 -26.17 -15.79
C VAL A 29 -37.82 -27.27 -16.83
N TYR A 30 -37.56 -28.51 -16.40
CA TYR A 30 -37.29 -29.66 -17.30
C TYR A 30 -38.28 -30.83 -17.14
N PHE A 31 -39.37 -30.63 -16.40
CA PHE A 31 -40.34 -31.68 -16.07
C PHE A 31 -41.01 -32.33 -17.31
N GLN A 32 -40.97 -31.68 -18.48
CA GLN A 32 -41.56 -32.21 -19.72
C GLN A 32 -40.60 -33.11 -20.53
N LEU A 33 -39.32 -33.21 -20.15
CA LEU A 33 -38.28 -33.89 -20.94
C LEU A 33 -37.75 -35.19 -20.29
N LEU A 34 -38.20 -35.54 -19.08
CA LEU A 34 -37.71 -36.73 -18.37
C LEU A 34 -38.55 -37.98 -18.72
N PRO A 35 -37.91 -39.15 -18.93
CA PRO A 35 -38.62 -40.39 -19.23
C PRO A 35 -39.43 -40.92 -18.03
N PRO A 36 -40.54 -41.66 -18.25
CA PRO A 36 -41.50 -42.08 -17.21
C PRO A 36 -40.91 -42.82 -16.00
N VAL A 37 -39.73 -43.44 -16.16
CA VAL A 37 -39.05 -44.26 -15.13
C VAL A 37 -38.40 -43.41 -14.03
N VAL A 38 -38.16 -42.11 -14.28
CA VAL A 38 -37.47 -41.21 -13.32
C VAL A 38 -38.44 -40.69 -12.24
N TYR A 39 -39.75 -40.65 -12.52
CA TYR A 39 -40.77 -40.09 -11.63
C TYR A 39 -41.16 -40.99 -10.45
N SER A 40 -40.92 -42.30 -10.55
CA SER A 40 -41.35 -43.28 -9.55
C SER A 40 -40.39 -43.44 -8.37
N ASN A 41 -39.26 -42.70 -8.36
CA ASN A 41 -38.26 -42.78 -7.30
C ASN A 41 -37.88 -41.40 -6.75
N ALA A 42 -38.48 -41.04 -5.61
CA ALA A 42 -38.30 -39.76 -4.91
C ALA A 42 -36.84 -39.41 -4.56
N ARG A 43 -35.95 -40.41 -4.47
CA ARG A 43 -34.51 -40.19 -4.23
C ARG A 43 -33.80 -39.69 -5.49
N ILE A 44 -34.17 -40.22 -6.64
CA ILE A 44 -33.62 -39.82 -7.94
C ILE A 44 -34.09 -38.40 -8.27
N LEU A 45 -35.38 -38.11 -8.10
CA LEU A 45 -35.95 -36.77 -8.33
C LEU A 45 -35.28 -35.69 -7.45
N ARG A 46 -35.00 -35.99 -6.18
CA ARG A 46 -34.23 -35.11 -5.27
C ARG A 46 -32.81 -34.83 -5.77
N ALA A 47 -32.11 -35.87 -6.24
CA ALA A 47 -30.76 -35.73 -6.76
C ALA A 47 -30.71 -34.83 -8.01
N TYR A 48 -31.65 -35.00 -8.95
CA TYR A 48 -31.77 -34.14 -10.14
C TYR A 48 -32.06 -32.68 -9.76
N CYS A 49 -32.97 -32.42 -8.82
CA CYS A 49 -33.27 -31.06 -8.38
C CYS A 49 -32.08 -30.38 -7.66
N GLN A 50 -31.28 -31.15 -6.92
CA GLN A 50 -30.04 -30.66 -6.30
C GLN A 50 -28.95 -30.38 -7.34
N LEU A 51 -28.81 -31.25 -8.35
CA LEU A 51 -27.90 -31.05 -9.47
C LEU A 51 -28.25 -29.79 -10.27
N ASP A 52 -29.52 -29.57 -10.58
CA ASP A 52 -29.99 -28.37 -11.28
C ASP A 52 -29.74 -27.09 -10.46
N SER A 53 -29.97 -27.15 -9.14
CA SER A 53 -29.70 -26.03 -8.24
C SER A 53 -28.20 -25.70 -8.21
N LEU A 54 -27.33 -26.71 -8.20
CA LEU A 54 -25.87 -26.52 -8.25
C LEU A 54 -25.42 -25.97 -9.60
N ILE A 55 -25.97 -26.46 -10.72
CA ILE A 55 -25.67 -25.95 -12.06
C ILE A 55 -26.05 -24.46 -12.16
N MET A 56 -27.23 -24.07 -11.65
CA MET A 56 -27.65 -22.68 -11.63
C MET A 56 -26.75 -21.80 -10.75
N ILE A 57 -26.31 -22.30 -9.59
CA ILE A 57 -25.36 -21.59 -8.72
C ILE A 57 -24.01 -21.40 -9.43
N VAL A 58 -23.48 -22.44 -10.07
CA VAL A 58 -22.22 -22.36 -10.83
C VAL A 58 -22.36 -21.35 -11.97
N TYR A 59 -23.48 -21.36 -12.70
CA TYR A 59 -23.72 -20.42 -13.80
C TYR A 59 -23.79 -18.97 -13.31
N VAL A 60 -24.45 -18.71 -12.18
CA VAL A 60 -24.48 -17.38 -11.53
C VAL A 60 -23.09 -16.95 -11.09
N ILE A 61 -22.28 -17.84 -10.51
CA ILE A 61 -20.88 -17.53 -10.11
C ILE A 61 -20.04 -17.17 -11.33
N VAL A 62 -20.16 -17.91 -12.43
CA VAL A 62 -19.43 -17.64 -13.68
C VAL A 62 -19.84 -16.27 -14.24
N ILE A 63 -21.14 -15.96 -14.28
CA ILE A 63 -21.62 -14.64 -14.72
C ILE A 63 -21.06 -13.52 -13.83
N ILE A 64 -21.13 -13.67 -12.50
CA ILE A 64 -20.59 -12.68 -11.56
C ILE A 64 -19.09 -12.50 -11.78
N ALA A 65 -18.32 -13.59 -11.91
CA ALA A 65 -16.89 -13.53 -12.17
C ALA A 65 -16.57 -12.83 -13.51
N SER A 66 -17.34 -13.12 -14.57
CA SER A 66 -17.19 -12.46 -15.87
C SER A 66 -17.54 -10.96 -15.81
N VAL A 67 -18.57 -10.57 -15.06
CA VAL A 67 -18.92 -9.15 -14.85
C VAL A 67 -17.84 -8.44 -14.05
N ILE A 68 -17.29 -9.07 -13.01
CA ILE A 68 -16.16 -8.52 -12.24
C ILE A 68 -14.93 -8.35 -13.13
N GLN A 69 -14.61 -9.34 -13.97
CA GLN A 69 -13.51 -9.24 -14.92
C GLN A 69 -13.72 -8.13 -15.94
N LEU A 70 -14.95 -7.98 -16.45
CA LEU A 70 -15.30 -6.91 -17.38
C LEU A 70 -15.22 -5.52 -16.72
N HIS A 71 -15.72 -5.36 -15.49
CA HIS A 71 -15.59 -4.10 -14.75
C HIS A 71 -14.13 -3.79 -14.42
N ALA A 72 -13.32 -4.78 -14.03
CA ALA A 72 -11.90 -4.58 -13.81
C ALA A 72 -11.17 -4.20 -15.11
N ALA A 73 -11.58 -4.72 -16.27
CA ALA A 73 -11.05 -4.34 -17.58
C ALA A 73 -11.46 -2.91 -17.97
N VAL A 74 -12.74 -2.56 -17.83
CA VAL A 74 -13.23 -1.20 -18.11
C VAL A 74 -12.60 -0.16 -17.17
N ILE A 75 -12.41 -0.49 -15.89
CA ILE A 75 -11.68 0.38 -14.94
C ILE A 75 -10.22 0.52 -15.37
N ARG A 76 -9.57 -0.56 -15.80
CA ARG A 76 -8.19 -0.51 -16.31
C ARG A 76 -8.09 0.41 -17.53
N ASP A 77 -9.00 0.26 -18.50
CA ASP A 77 -8.99 1.06 -19.72
C ASP A 77 -9.32 2.53 -19.42
N ALA A 78 -10.29 2.81 -18.53
CA ALA A 78 -10.61 4.17 -18.11
C ALA A 78 -9.48 4.84 -17.30
N VAL A 79 -8.76 4.07 -16.48
CA VAL A 79 -7.55 4.56 -15.78
C VAL A 79 -6.44 4.87 -16.78
N MET A 80 -6.29 4.10 -17.86
CA MET A 80 -5.32 4.38 -18.92
C MET A 80 -5.69 5.60 -19.78
N GLU A 81 -6.96 5.92 -19.97
CA GLU A 81 -7.39 7.14 -20.67
C GLU A 81 -7.27 8.41 -19.82
N LEU A 82 -7.49 8.32 -18.50
CA LEU A 82 -7.31 9.46 -17.58
C LEU A 82 -5.84 9.73 -17.22
N PHE A 83 -4.98 8.72 -17.37
CA PHE A 83 -3.52 8.82 -17.25
C PHE A 83 -2.87 8.26 -18.51
N PRO A 84 -2.83 9.02 -19.62
CA PRO A 84 -2.06 8.60 -20.78
C PRO A 84 -0.59 8.48 -20.36
N PHE A 85 -0.15 7.26 -20.13
CA PHE A 85 1.27 6.93 -20.02
C PHE A 85 1.86 7.23 -21.39
N SER A 86 2.46 8.41 -21.52
CA SER A 86 3.35 8.72 -22.63
C SER A 86 4.49 7.72 -22.55
N ASP A 87 4.46 6.73 -23.44
CA ASP A 87 5.60 5.88 -23.74
C ASP A 87 6.61 6.72 -24.51
N ASP A 88 7.22 7.69 -23.82
CA ASP A 88 8.54 8.14 -24.19
C ASP A 88 9.47 6.99 -23.78
N SER A 89 9.65 6.06 -24.72
CA SER A 89 10.71 5.07 -24.72
C SER A 89 12.08 5.75 -24.90
N ASP A 90 12.32 6.83 -24.18
CA ASP A 90 13.64 7.24 -23.77
C ASP A 90 13.83 6.74 -22.34
N THR A 91 14.92 6.03 -22.12
CA THR A 91 15.23 5.34 -20.87
C THR A 91 15.56 6.38 -19.81
N THR A 92 14.55 7.08 -19.30
CA THR A 92 14.72 8.07 -18.25
C THR A 92 14.72 7.33 -16.93
N THR A 93 15.86 6.70 -16.64
CA THR A 93 16.30 6.49 -15.26
C THR A 93 15.89 7.69 -14.43
N ALA A 94 15.27 7.47 -13.25
CA ALA A 94 15.00 8.56 -12.31
C ALA A 94 16.22 9.50 -12.27
N PRO A 95 16.02 10.83 -12.33
CA PRO A 95 17.10 11.78 -12.52
C PRO A 95 18.19 11.49 -11.50
N THR A 96 19.27 10.90 -11.99
CA THR A 96 20.36 10.48 -11.14
C THR A 96 21.12 11.75 -10.77
N MET A 97 21.29 12.00 -9.48
CA MET A 97 22.08 13.13 -9.04
C MET A 97 23.56 12.79 -9.31
N THR A 98 24.04 13.10 -10.52
CA THR A 98 25.40 12.77 -10.95
C THR A 98 26.38 13.84 -10.50
N TYR A 99 27.01 13.65 -9.34
CA TYR A 99 28.21 14.39 -8.96
C TYR A 99 29.16 13.49 -8.12
N GLY A 100 30.10 12.82 -8.81
CA GLY A 100 31.10 11.92 -8.23
C GLY A 100 30.91 10.43 -8.59
N ALA A 101 31.83 9.58 -8.11
CA ALA A 101 31.95 8.17 -8.51
C ALA A 101 30.79 7.24 -8.08
N ASN A 102 29.84 7.73 -7.28
CA ASN A 102 28.68 6.97 -6.81
C ASN A 102 27.39 7.77 -7.05
N PRO A 103 26.62 7.47 -8.11
CA PRO A 103 25.31 8.08 -8.32
C PRO A 103 24.34 7.74 -7.18
N VAL A 104 23.65 8.75 -6.64
CA VAL A 104 22.49 8.54 -5.75
C VAL A 104 21.26 8.41 -6.64
N PRO A 105 20.56 7.26 -6.66
CA PRO A 105 19.30 7.13 -7.38
C PRO A 105 18.28 8.03 -6.67
N TYR A 106 17.97 9.18 -7.28
CA TYR A 106 17.23 10.27 -6.63
C TYR A 106 15.89 10.50 -7.32
N VAL A 107 14.83 10.60 -6.52
CA VAL A 107 13.46 10.79 -7.00
C VAL A 107 12.93 12.13 -6.50
N THR A 108 12.75 13.06 -7.42
CA THR A 108 12.25 14.42 -7.12
C THR A 108 10.79 14.39 -6.70
N ARG A 109 10.34 15.47 -6.03
CA ARG A 109 8.93 15.67 -5.67
C ARG A 109 7.96 15.49 -6.82
N ASP A 110 8.28 16.08 -7.98
CA ASP A 110 7.41 16.01 -9.16
C ASP A 110 7.30 14.58 -9.68
N PHE A 111 8.40 13.81 -9.65
CA PHE A 111 8.42 12.44 -10.15
C PHE A 111 7.52 11.51 -9.34
N TRP A 112 7.47 11.64 -8.01
CA TRP A 112 6.53 10.87 -7.18
C TRP A 112 5.14 11.52 -7.04
N SER A 113 4.85 12.56 -7.83
CA SER A 113 3.58 13.29 -7.83
C SER A 113 3.23 13.85 -6.44
N ALA A 114 4.20 14.49 -5.79
CA ALA A 114 4.00 15.14 -4.51
C ALA A 114 2.95 16.25 -4.56
N LEU A 115 2.09 16.32 -3.55
CA LEU A 115 1.28 17.51 -3.33
C LEU A 115 2.19 18.72 -2.99
N PRO A 116 1.78 19.94 -3.36
CA PRO A 116 2.52 21.14 -2.97
C PRO A 116 2.54 21.29 -1.43
N PRO A 117 3.65 21.77 -0.85
CA PRO A 117 3.68 22.11 0.57
C PRO A 117 2.76 23.30 0.86
N LYS A 118 2.01 23.26 1.96
CA LYS A 118 1.14 24.36 2.41
C LYS A 118 1.94 25.61 2.79
N ARG A 119 3.16 25.41 3.29
CA ARG A 119 4.13 26.47 3.64
C ARG A 119 5.54 25.89 3.62
N ILE A 120 6.50 26.69 3.16
CA ILE A 120 7.93 26.35 3.15
C ILE A 120 8.63 27.33 4.09
N GLU A 121 9.46 26.79 4.99
CA GLU A 121 10.31 27.56 5.89
C GLU A 121 11.73 27.07 5.76
N HIS A 122 12.68 27.98 5.71
CA HIS A 122 14.08 27.68 5.51
C HIS A 122 14.91 27.96 6.76
N PHE A 123 16.03 27.27 6.87
CA PHE A 123 17.08 27.60 7.83
C PHE A 123 18.44 27.65 7.12
N ALA A 124 19.30 28.54 7.59
CA ALA A 124 20.55 28.87 6.92
C ALA A 124 21.73 28.01 7.43
N GLY A 125 22.76 27.94 6.59
CA GLY A 125 24.04 27.32 6.92
C GLY A 125 24.08 25.80 6.72
N PRO A 126 25.28 25.21 6.85
CA PRO A 126 25.46 23.77 6.79
C PRO A 126 24.70 23.07 7.92
N ILE A 127 24.02 21.98 7.60
CA ILE A 127 23.14 21.25 8.51
C ILE A 127 24.00 20.45 9.49
N PRO A 128 23.92 20.72 10.82
CA PRO A 128 24.79 20.09 11.80
C PRO A 128 24.33 18.70 12.26
N TYR A 129 23.07 18.32 12.04
CA TYR A 129 22.52 17.03 12.50
C TYR A 129 21.91 16.21 11.36
N VAL A 130 22.09 14.90 11.43
CA VAL A 130 21.35 13.91 10.63
C VAL A 130 20.58 13.02 11.60
N ILE A 131 19.26 12.90 11.39
CA ILE A 131 18.40 12.08 12.24
C ILE A 131 17.78 10.96 11.40
N ILE A 132 18.06 9.72 11.78
CA ILE A 132 17.55 8.52 11.12
C ILE A 132 16.21 8.11 11.73
N HIS A 133 15.28 7.78 10.83
CA HIS A 133 13.93 7.31 11.14
C HIS A 133 13.63 6.01 10.40
N HIS A 134 12.63 5.29 10.91
CA HIS A 134 11.83 4.37 10.11
C HIS A 134 10.41 4.94 9.94
N SER A 135 9.65 4.42 8.99
CA SER A 135 8.23 4.82 8.87
C SER A 135 7.36 4.07 9.85
N TYR A 136 7.70 2.81 10.19
CA TYR A 136 6.84 1.79 10.83
C TYR A 136 5.58 1.46 10.00
N ARG A 137 4.81 2.49 9.65
CA ARG A 137 3.77 2.47 8.63
C ARG A 137 3.99 3.66 7.67
N PRO A 138 4.02 3.43 6.34
CA PRO A 138 3.80 2.15 5.65
C PRO A 138 4.95 1.14 5.86
N ALA A 139 4.67 -0.13 5.55
CA ALA A 139 5.68 -1.18 5.52
C ALA A 139 6.69 -0.95 4.37
N ALA A 140 7.73 -1.77 4.33
CA ALA A 140 8.77 -1.66 3.31
C ALA A 140 8.17 -1.82 1.89
N CYS A 141 8.68 -1.01 0.97
CA CYS A 141 8.35 -1.03 -0.45
C CYS A 141 9.58 -1.52 -1.23
N TYR A 142 9.40 -2.29 -2.32
CA TYR A 142 10.53 -2.91 -3.03
C TYR A 142 10.59 -2.60 -4.53
N ASN A 143 9.66 -1.80 -5.03
CA ASN A 143 9.70 -1.26 -6.39
C ASN A 143 9.21 0.20 -6.41
N GLY A 144 9.54 0.91 -7.49
CA GLY A 144 9.28 2.35 -7.61
C GLY A 144 7.81 2.72 -7.40
N LEU A 145 6.86 1.98 -8.00
CA LEU A 145 5.43 2.27 -7.83
C LEU A 145 4.97 2.12 -6.37
N GLN A 146 5.43 1.07 -5.68
CA GLN A 146 5.13 0.89 -4.26
C GLN A 146 5.74 1.99 -3.38
N CYS A 147 6.96 2.41 -3.69
CA CYS A 147 7.64 3.45 -2.92
C CYS A 147 7.06 4.84 -3.17
N ILE A 148 6.62 5.14 -4.40
CA ILE A 148 5.83 6.34 -4.72
C ILE A 148 4.52 6.32 -3.92
N ALA A 149 3.78 5.21 -3.93
CA ALA A 149 2.54 5.10 -3.17
C ALA A 149 2.78 5.25 -1.64
N ALA A 150 3.89 4.73 -1.13
CA ALA A 150 4.29 4.91 0.27
C ALA A 150 4.57 6.38 0.61
N MET A 151 5.29 7.10 -0.27
CA MET A 151 5.56 8.54 -0.13
C MET A 151 4.27 9.36 -0.13
N GLN A 152 3.38 9.10 -1.08
CA GLN A 152 2.07 9.76 -1.19
C GLN A 152 1.21 9.50 0.05
N SER A 153 1.16 8.27 0.53
CA SER A 153 0.41 7.90 1.75
C SER A 153 0.94 8.63 2.99
N MET A 154 2.27 8.67 3.17
CA MET A 154 2.90 9.43 4.26
C MET A 154 2.63 10.92 4.15
N GLN A 155 2.74 11.51 2.96
CA GLN A 155 2.46 12.94 2.75
C GLN A 155 1.00 13.26 3.07
N LYS A 156 0.06 12.46 2.56
CA LYS A 156 -1.37 12.62 2.79
C LYS A 156 -1.71 12.59 4.26
N MET A 157 -1.28 11.55 4.99
CA MET A 157 -1.50 11.47 6.43
C MET A 157 -0.91 12.67 7.18
N HIS A 158 0.30 13.11 6.82
CA HIS A 158 0.92 14.28 7.44
C HIS A 158 0.18 15.59 7.16
N GLN A 159 -0.29 15.83 5.94
CA GLN A 159 -0.99 17.07 5.58
C GLN A 159 -2.46 17.08 6.02
N ASP A 160 -3.18 15.97 5.85
CA ASP A 160 -4.62 15.90 6.06
C ASP A 160 -4.98 15.54 7.51
N GLU A 161 -4.27 14.60 8.12
CA GLU A 161 -4.61 14.14 9.48
C GLU A 161 -3.84 14.95 10.53
N ARG A 162 -2.54 15.18 10.32
CA ARG A 162 -1.70 15.92 11.28
C ARG A 162 -1.66 17.43 11.07
N GLN A 163 -2.29 17.92 10.00
CA GLN A 163 -2.33 19.34 9.64
C GLN A 163 -0.92 19.96 9.49
N TRP A 164 0.06 19.18 9.06
CA TRP A 164 1.41 19.68 8.80
C TRP A 164 1.48 20.34 7.42
N ASN A 165 2.54 21.13 7.22
CA ASN A 165 2.77 21.82 5.95
C ASN A 165 3.06 20.85 4.80
N ASP A 166 3.70 19.72 5.09
CA ASP A 166 4.15 18.72 4.12
C ASP A 166 4.54 17.41 4.84
N ILE A 167 4.96 16.38 4.10
CA ILE A 167 5.60 15.18 4.66
C ILE A 167 6.67 15.57 5.70
N GLY A 168 6.72 14.89 6.85
CA GLY A 168 7.54 15.32 7.98
C GLY A 168 9.06 15.24 7.77
N TYR A 169 9.52 14.35 6.90
CA TYR A 169 10.94 14.03 6.69
C TYR A 169 11.57 14.88 5.58
N SER A 170 12.88 15.12 5.67
CA SER A 170 13.65 15.75 4.60
C SER A 170 13.76 14.82 3.40
N PHE A 171 14.05 13.55 3.64
CA PHE A 171 14.18 12.49 2.64
C PHE A 171 13.62 11.17 3.15
N ALA A 172 13.24 10.29 2.23
CA ALA A 172 12.96 8.90 2.53
C ALA A 172 13.76 7.98 1.61
N VAL A 173 14.02 6.75 2.06
CA VAL A 173 14.71 5.73 1.27
C VAL A 173 13.79 4.52 1.15
N GLY A 174 13.52 4.10 -0.09
CA GLY A 174 12.73 2.91 -0.39
C GLY A 174 13.57 1.64 -0.45
N GLY A 175 12.95 0.47 -0.30
CA GLY A 175 13.63 -0.83 -0.45
C GLY A 175 14.07 -1.12 -1.89
N ASP A 176 13.61 -0.32 -2.84
CA ASP A 176 14.14 -0.23 -4.21
C ASP A 176 15.51 0.47 -4.29
N GLY A 177 16.04 0.99 -3.18
CA GLY A 177 17.35 1.64 -3.10
C GLY A 177 17.36 3.11 -3.58
N HIS A 178 16.19 3.70 -3.85
CA HIS A 178 16.08 5.09 -4.26
C HIS A 178 15.89 6.04 -3.07
N VAL A 179 16.43 7.24 -3.20
CA VAL A 179 16.21 8.36 -2.28
C VAL A 179 15.09 9.23 -2.82
N TYR A 180 13.99 9.30 -2.07
CA TYR A 180 12.83 10.12 -2.38
C TYR A 180 12.92 11.47 -1.67
N GLN A 181 12.83 12.55 -2.43
CA GLN A 181 12.81 13.90 -1.90
C GLN A 181 11.51 14.15 -1.11
N GLY A 182 11.62 14.36 0.19
CA GLY A 182 10.55 14.90 1.02
C GLY A 182 10.60 16.43 0.99
N ARG A 183 10.86 17.06 2.14
CA ARG A 183 11.09 18.51 2.21
C ARG A 183 12.42 18.97 1.60
N GLY A 184 13.40 18.07 1.49
CA GLY A 184 14.73 18.38 0.99
C GLY A 184 15.67 19.00 2.03
N PHE A 185 16.83 19.46 1.56
CA PHE A 185 17.83 20.16 2.36
C PHE A 185 17.37 21.59 2.73
N ASN A 186 17.84 22.11 3.87
CA ASN A 186 17.59 23.49 4.33
C ASN A 186 16.12 23.94 4.38
N VAL A 187 15.19 22.99 4.50
CA VAL A 187 13.76 23.23 4.75
C VAL A 187 13.41 22.65 6.12
N ILE A 188 12.73 23.43 6.96
CA ILE A 188 12.36 23.03 8.31
C ILE A 188 11.44 21.79 8.25
N GLY A 189 11.83 20.73 8.94
CA GLY A 189 11.12 19.45 9.04
C GLY A 189 9.93 19.44 9.99
N ALA A 190 9.30 18.27 10.16
CA ALA A 190 8.36 17.98 11.26
C ALA A 190 8.60 16.57 11.84
N HIS A 191 9.84 16.08 11.78
CA HIS A 191 10.19 14.72 12.14
C HIS A 191 10.80 14.59 13.55
N ALA A 192 11.47 15.63 14.06
CA ALA A 192 12.14 15.63 15.36
C ALA A 192 12.01 17.01 16.03
N PRO A 193 11.14 17.16 17.05
CA PRO A 193 11.02 18.41 17.81
C PRO A 193 12.39 18.93 18.27
N ARG A 194 12.59 20.26 18.28
CA ARG A 194 13.88 20.96 18.57
C ARG A 194 15.03 20.70 17.59
N TYR A 195 14.89 19.78 16.64
CA TYR A 195 15.90 19.51 15.62
C TYR A 195 15.44 19.86 14.21
N ASN A 196 14.12 19.99 13.98
CA ASN A 196 13.51 20.29 12.68
C ASN A 196 14.14 21.47 11.90
N ASN A 197 14.69 22.47 12.59
CA ASN A 197 15.30 23.67 11.98
C ASN A 197 16.84 23.62 11.89
N ARG A 198 17.45 22.46 12.17
CA ARG A 198 18.90 22.26 12.20
C ARG A 198 19.31 20.81 11.89
N SER A 199 18.44 20.04 11.26
CA SER A 199 18.71 18.64 10.92
C SER A 199 18.15 18.22 9.58
N VAL A 200 18.76 17.19 8.98
CA VAL A 200 18.18 16.39 7.90
C VAL A 200 17.57 15.13 8.49
N GLY A 201 16.26 14.96 8.31
CA GLY A 201 15.55 13.74 8.69
C GLY A 201 15.48 12.76 7.53
N ILE A 202 16.08 11.59 7.68
CA ILE A 202 16.09 10.51 6.67
C ILE A 202 15.25 9.35 7.18
N CYS A 203 14.17 9.01 6.48
CA CYS A 203 13.28 7.91 6.82
C CYS A 203 13.54 6.69 5.93
N LEU A 204 13.98 5.57 6.50
CA LEU A 204 14.03 4.29 5.78
C LEU A 204 12.62 3.68 5.83
N ILE A 205 11.94 3.63 4.67
CA ILE A 205 10.55 3.16 4.57
C ILE A 205 10.46 1.69 4.96
N GLY A 206 9.79 1.40 6.07
CA GLY A 206 9.63 0.06 6.63
C GLY A 206 9.53 0.04 8.14
N ASP A 207 9.40 -1.17 8.67
CA ASP A 207 9.48 -1.47 10.09
C ASP A 207 10.80 -2.20 10.36
N TRP A 208 11.69 -1.55 11.11
CA TRP A 208 13.06 -2.00 11.34
C TRP A 208 13.34 -2.23 12.83
N VAL A 209 12.31 -2.61 13.58
CA VAL A 209 12.47 -3.04 14.98
C VAL A 209 13.25 -4.35 15.03
N ALA A 210 12.78 -5.38 14.31
CA ALA A 210 13.41 -6.70 14.31
C ALA A 210 14.34 -6.93 13.11
N ASP A 211 13.96 -6.43 11.93
CA ASP A 211 14.66 -6.67 10.68
C ASP A 211 15.62 -5.53 10.33
N LEU A 212 16.73 -5.87 9.68
CA LEU A 212 17.67 -4.89 9.15
C LEU A 212 17.18 -4.43 7.77
N PRO A 213 17.22 -3.11 7.45
CA PRO A 213 16.97 -2.66 6.10
C PRO A 213 17.90 -3.34 5.09
N PRO A 214 17.41 -3.69 3.89
CA PRO A 214 18.23 -4.13 2.78
C PRO A 214 19.46 -3.24 2.55
N LYS A 215 20.59 -3.86 2.20
CA LYS A 215 21.89 -3.17 2.08
C LYS A 215 21.86 -1.96 1.13
N ASN A 216 21.09 -2.05 0.04
CA ASN A 216 20.89 -0.94 -0.89
C ASN A 216 20.26 0.29 -0.22
N MET A 217 19.35 0.12 0.75
CA MET A 217 18.79 1.22 1.53
C MET A 217 19.84 1.91 2.41
N LEU A 218 20.64 1.11 3.11
CA LEU A 218 21.70 1.60 3.98
C LEU A 218 22.74 2.40 3.16
N THR A 219 23.17 1.83 2.03
CA THR A 219 24.08 2.50 1.09
C THR A 219 23.47 3.77 0.50
N ALA A 220 22.19 3.78 0.13
CA ALA A 220 21.53 4.98 -0.40
C ALA A 220 21.47 6.11 0.63
N ALA A 221 21.16 5.78 1.90
CA ALA A 221 21.15 6.75 2.99
C ALA A 221 22.57 7.33 3.25
N GLN A 222 23.60 6.47 3.29
CA GLN A 222 24.98 6.92 3.46
C GLN A 222 25.46 7.79 2.29
N ASN A 223 25.15 7.40 1.04
CA ASN A 223 25.52 8.19 -0.14
C ASN A 223 24.81 9.54 -0.17
N LEU A 224 23.55 9.63 0.31
CA LEU A 224 22.85 10.90 0.46
C LEU A 224 23.53 11.82 1.49
N ILE A 225 23.95 11.28 2.63
CA ILE A 225 24.68 12.04 3.65
C ILE A 225 26.01 12.53 3.08
N GLU A 226 26.76 11.64 2.44
CA GLU A 226 28.05 11.96 1.82
C GLU A 226 27.90 13.04 0.73
N TYR A 227 26.87 12.94 -0.11
CA TYR A 227 26.51 13.97 -1.07
C TYR A 227 26.26 15.31 -0.36
N GLY A 228 25.48 15.33 0.72
CA GLY A 228 25.21 16.53 1.49
C GLY A 228 26.49 17.17 2.04
N VAL A 229 27.41 16.36 2.58
CA VAL A 229 28.70 16.84 3.09
C VAL A 229 29.59 17.39 1.98
N ARG A 230 29.73 16.66 0.86
CA ARG A 230 30.56 17.07 -0.29
C ARG A 230 30.09 18.40 -0.90
N ASN A 231 28.80 18.68 -0.86
CA ASN A 231 28.21 19.91 -1.40
C ASN A 231 28.05 21.04 -0.35
N GLY A 232 28.57 20.86 0.87
CA GLY A 232 28.47 21.87 1.93
C GLY A 232 27.05 22.09 2.47
N LEU A 233 26.11 21.20 2.14
CA LEU A 233 24.74 21.21 2.64
C LEU A 233 24.67 20.64 4.06
N ILE A 234 25.44 19.59 4.34
CA ILE A 234 25.64 19.01 5.67
C ILE A 234 27.04 19.43 6.16
N ALA A 235 27.16 19.79 7.43
CA ALA A 235 28.44 20.16 8.03
C ALA A 235 29.44 18.99 7.97
N GLN A 236 30.73 19.26 7.76
CA GLN A 236 31.76 18.20 7.74
C GLN A 236 31.86 17.43 9.07
N ASN A 237 31.55 18.09 10.18
CA ASN A 237 31.54 17.52 11.53
C ASN A 237 30.11 17.28 12.05
N TYR A 238 29.19 16.93 11.15
CA TYR A 238 27.80 16.65 11.55
C TYR A 238 27.72 15.55 12.62
N THR A 239 26.61 15.54 13.35
CA THR A 239 26.27 14.50 14.32
C THR A 239 25.15 13.62 13.77
N LEU A 240 25.36 12.31 13.74
CA LEU A 240 24.36 11.32 13.35
C LEU A 240 23.66 10.74 14.58
N LEU A 241 22.33 10.79 14.59
CA LEU A 241 21.49 10.29 15.68
C LEU A 241 20.33 9.44 15.14
N GLY A 242 19.84 8.51 15.95
CA GLY A 242 18.51 7.93 15.80
C GLY A 242 17.45 8.80 16.47
N HIS A 243 16.21 8.80 15.97
CA HIS A 243 15.13 9.63 16.53
C HIS A 243 14.91 9.39 18.04
N ARG A 244 15.05 8.16 18.53
CA ARG A 244 14.98 7.80 19.95
C ARG A 244 15.93 8.57 20.86
N GLN A 245 17.04 9.10 20.33
CA GLN A 245 18.00 9.86 21.12
C GLN A 245 17.53 11.28 21.43
N VAL A 246 16.52 11.80 20.71
CA VAL A 246 16.03 13.18 20.85
C VAL A 246 14.53 13.26 21.17
N ARG A 247 13.87 12.11 21.31
CA ARG A 247 12.45 12.01 21.64
C ARG A 247 12.16 10.65 22.26
N THR A 248 11.18 10.59 23.16
CA THR A 248 10.60 9.32 23.64
C THR A 248 9.86 8.60 22.51
N THR A 249 10.55 7.72 21.79
CA THR A 249 10.03 6.92 20.67
C THR A 249 10.90 5.68 20.45
N GLU A 250 10.34 4.62 19.88
CA GLU A 250 11.10 3.43 19.43
C GLU A 250 11.83 3.69 18.11
N CYS A 251 11.44 4.71 17.34
CA CYS A 251 12.06 5.06 16.05
C CYS A 251 13.59 5.29 16.21
N PRO A 252 14.46 4.74 15.35
CA PRO A 252 14.21 4.11 14.05
C PRO A 252 13.98 2.58 14.08
N GLY A 253 13.61 2.01 15.23
CA GLY A 253 13.56 0.56 15.45
C GLY A 253 14.92 0.00 15.90
N ASP A 254 14.90 -1.03 16.73
CA ASP A 254 16.10 -1.55 17.40
C ASP A 254 17.14 -2.04 16.41
N ARG A 255 16.74 -2.84 15.42
CA ARG A 255 17.69 -3.43 14.48
C ARG A 255 18.38 -2.40 13.60
N LEU A 256 17.66 -1.35 13.16
CA LEU A 256 18.25 -0.22 12.45
C LEU A 256 19.06 0.68 13.39
N PHE A 257 18.64 0.85 14.64
CA PHE A 257 19.40 1.64 15.60
C PHE A 257 20.78 1.02 15.89
N GLU A 258 20.85 -0.31 16.06
CA GLU A 258 22.14 -0.99 16.22
C GLU A 258 23.05 -0.87 14.98
N GLU A 259 22.45 -0.81 13.79
CA GLU A 259 23.20 -0.60 12.55
C GLU A 259 23.84 0.80 12.50
N ILE A 260 23.08 1.86 12.75
CA ILE A 260 23.58 3.23 12.62
C ILE A 260 24.66 3.57 13.66
N LYS A 261 24.74 2.83 14.78
CA LYS A 261 25.85 2.96 15.74
C LYS A 261 27.22 2.67 15.12
N THR A 262 27.24 1.89 14.04
CA THR A 262 28.47 1.53 13.33
C THR A 262 28.86 2.57 12.26
N TRP A 263 27.99 3.53 11.97
CA TRP A 263 28.22 4.50 10.91
C TRP A 263 29.15 5.63 11.38
N PRO A 264 29.91 6.25 10.46
CA PRO A 264 30.65 7.47 10.76
C PRO A 264 29.73 8.55 11.34
N HIS A 265 30.28 9.36 12.25
CA HIS A 265 29.58 10.46 12.92
C HIS A 265 28.44 10.06 13.88
N PHE A 266 28.21 8.77 14.14
CA PHE A 266 27.31 8.37 15.20
C PHE A 266 27.80 8.90 16.55
N ASP A 267 26.89 9.52 17.30
CA ASP A 267 27.17 10.04 18.64
C ASP A 267 26.27 9.34 19.67
N PRO A 268 26.83 8.84 20.79
CA PRO A 268 26.05 8.16 21.83
C PRO A 268 25.19 9.11 22.68
N MET A 269 25.27 10.43 22.47
CA MET A 269 24.50 11.44 23.20
C MET A 269 23.00 11.16 23.16
N THR A 270 22.32 11.49 24.26
CA THR A 270 20.86 11.53 24.34
C THR A 270 20.41 12.91 24.83
N ASP A 271 19.45 13.49 24.13
CA ASP A 271 18.75 14.75 24.47
C ASP A 271 17.24 14.47 24.53
N ILE A 272 16.86 13.47 25.34
CA ILE A 272 15.46 13.12 25.55
C ILE A 272 14.87 14.10 26.55
N VAL A 273 14.02 15.00 26.06
CA VAL A 273 13.33 15.96 26.92
C VAL A 273 11.89 15.53 27.12
N ASP A 274 11.42 15.56 28.37
CA ASP A 274 10.04 15.26 28.75
C ASP A 274 9.07 16.20 27.99
N GLN A 275 8.06 15.63 27.33
CA GLN A 275 7.08 16.39 26.56
C GLN A 275 6.23 17.33 27.42
N ASN A 276 6.26 17.17 28.76
CA ASN A 276 5.62 18.07 29.71
C ASN A 276 6.46 19.29 30.12
N SER A 277 7.66 19.45 29.56
CA SER A 277 8.61 20.52 29.94
C SER A 277 8.72 21.67 28.93
N VAL A 278 7.72 21.84 28.05
CA VAL A 278 7.55 23.01 27.18
C VAL A 278 6.11 23.50 27.23
#